data_AF-K4KL05-F1
#
_entry.id   AF-K4KL05-F1
#
_cell.length_a   1.000
_cell.length_b   1.000
_cell.length_c   1.000
_cell.angle_alpha   90.00
_cell.angle_beta   90.00
_cell.angle_gamma   90.00
#
_symmetry.space_group_name_H-M   'P 1'
#
loop_
_entity.id
_entity.type
_entity.pdbx_description
1 polymer ?
#
loop_
_entity_poly.entity_id
_entity_poly.type
_entity_poly.pdbx_seq_one_letter_code
_entity_poly.pdbx_strand_id
1 'polypeptide(L)' 'MNTPRFLNPILCLSALLMVACEPSRIERMSDYELGERYSNCLDNKPTAPGVATACENLRRECERRKQELGSFVCRSR' A
#
# COMPACT_ATOMS: atom_id res chain seq x y z
N MET A 1 23.20 -13.43 46.91
CA MET A 1 22.91 -14.10 45.63
C MET A 1 21.61 -13.52 45.11
N ASN A 2 21.67 -12.73 44.04
CA ASN A 2 20.51 -12.06 43.45
C ASN A 2 19.77 -13.05 42.54
N THR A 3 18.48 -13.27 42.81
CA THR A 3 17.60 -14.08 41.97
C THR A 3 17.30 -13.32 40.68
N PRO A 4 17.51 -13.92 39.49
CA PRO A 4 17.03 -13.31 38.26
C PRO A 4 15.50 -13.36 38.28
N ARG A 5 14.86 -12.19 38.20
CA ARG A 5 13.41 -12.08 37.97
C ARG A 5 13.13 -12.76 36.63
N PHE A 6 12.53 -13.94 36.69
CA PHE A 6 12.07 -14.68 35.51
C PHE A 6 11.17 -13.76 34.68
N LEU A 7 11.61 -13.49 33.46
CA LEU A 7 10.89 -12.73 32.45
C LEU A 7 9.53 -13.40 32.22
N ASN A 8 8.44 -12.66 32.49
CA ASN A 8 7.08 -13.17 32.40
C ASN A 8 6.77 -13.62 30.95
N PRO A 9 6.55 -14.92 30.68
CA PRO A 9 6.37 -15.44 29.31
C PRO A 9 5.12 -14.89 28.61
N ILE A 10 4.17 -14.33 29.37
CA ILE A 10 2.95 -13.69 28.84
C ILE A 10 3.30 -12.43 28.03
N LEU A 11 4.39 -11.73 28.36
CA LEU A 11 4.79 -10.49 27.67
C LEU A 11 5.39 -10.75 26.28
N CYS A 12 5.99 -11.93 26.06
CA CYS A 12 6.53 -12.30 24.75
C CYS A 12 5.43 -12.72 23.75
N LEU A 13 4.28 -13.19 24.24
CA LEU A 13 3.22 -13.72 23.37
C LEU A 13 2.42 -12.64 22.64
N SER A 14 2.32 -11.42 23.21
CA SER A 14 1.62 -10.30 22.58
C SER A 14 2.37 -9.71 21.36
N ALA A 15 3.70 -9.85 21.32
CA ALA A 15 4.53 -9.34 20.23
C ALA A 15 4.33 -10.13 18.91
N LEU A 16 3.94 -11.41 18.97
CA LEU A 16 3.70 -12.21 17.76
C LEU A 16 2.38 -11.87 17.05
N LEU A 17 1.43 -11.23 17.73
CA LEU A 17 0.12 -10.92 17.16
C LEU A 17 0.12 -9.67 16.26
N MET A 18 1.24 -8.96 16.13
CA MET A 18 1.34 -7.73 15.32
C MET A 18 1.91 -7.92 13.90
N VAL A 19 2.12 -9.16 13.42
CA VAL A 19 2.85 -9.40 12.16
C VAL A 19 1.96 -9.38 10.90
N ALA A 20 0.65 -9.10 10.99
CA ALA A 20 -0.24 -9.09 9.83
C ALA A 20 -0.73 -7.68 9.46
N CYS A 21 0.18 -6.79 9.03
CA CYS A 21 -0.21 -5.60 8.28
C CYS A 21 -0.36 -6.02 6.81
N GLU A 22 -1.59 -6.20 6.35
CA GLU A 22 -1.85 -6.64 4.99
C GLU A 22 -1.59 -5.49 4.00
N PRO A 23 -0.77 -5.68 2.94
CA PRO A 23 -0.59 -4.65 1.94
C PRO A 23 -1.92 -4.31 1.28
N SER A 24 -2.08 -3.02 0.95
CA SER A 24 -3.30 -2.50 0.35
C SER A 24 -3.61 -3.23 -0.96
N ARG A 25 -4.90 -3.28 -1.34
CA ARG A 25 -5.33 -3.89 -2.61
C ARG A 25 -4.60 -3.27 -3.82
N ILE A 26 -4.22 -1.99 -3.73
CA ILE A 26 -3.52 -1.27 -4.79
C ILE A 26 -2.05 -1.68 -4.88
N GLU A 27 -1.36 -1.92 -3.76
CA GLU A 27 0.03 -2.40 -3.78
C GLU A 27 0.16 -3.79 -4.41
N ARG A 28 -0.86 -4.65 -4.23
CA ARG A 28 -0.92 -5.98 -4.87
C ARG A 28 -1.31 -5.95 -6.35
N MET A 29 -1.70 -4.79 -6.88
CA MET A 29 -2.16 -4.65 -8.26
C MET A 29 -1.00 -4.86 -9.24
N SER A 30 -1.24 -5.52 -10.37
CA SER A 30 -0.21 -5.64 -11.41
C SER A 30 0.09 -4.27 -12.04
N ASP A 31 1.29 -4.11 -12.58
CA ASP A 31 1.70 -2.89 -13.30
C ASP A 31 0.74 -2.51 -14.42
N TYR A 32 0.28 -3.52 -15.17
CA TYR A 32 -0.69 -3.34 -16.25
C TYR A 32 -2.04 -2.85 -15.73
N GLU A 33 -2.60 -3.53 -14.72
CA GLU A 33 -3.91 -3.18 -14.16
C GLU A 33 -3.88 -1.78 -13.50
N LEU A 34 -2.78 -1.45 -12.82
CA LEU A 34 -2.56 -0.13 -12.23
C LEU A 34 -2.57 0.97 -13.30
N GLY A 35 -1.81 0.76 -14.38
CA GLY A 35 -1.75 1.70 -15.50
C GLY A 35 -3.09 1.86 -16.24
N GLU A 36 -3.81 0.75 -16.45
CA GLU A 36 -5.13 0.75 -17.10
C GLU A 36 -6.16 1.51 -16.26
N ARG A 37 -6.29 1.18 -14.97
CA ARG A 37 -7.24 1.85 -14.07
C ARG A 37 -6.92 3.31 -13.88
N TYR A 38 -5.65 3.67 -13.78
CA TYR A 38 -5.27 5.07 -13.68
C TYR A 38 -5.57 5.83 -14.99
N SER A 39 -5.34 5.21 -16.14
CA SER A 39 -5.71 5.81 -17.44
C SER A 39 -7.21 6.07 -17.53
N ASN A 40 -8.04 5.12 -17.06
CA ASN A 40 -9.48 5.30 -16.98
C ASN A 40 -9.89 6.49 -16.10
N CYS A 41 -9.21 6.71 -14.97
CA CYS A 41 -9.42 7.89 -14.14
C CYS A 41 -9.13 9.20 -14.88
N LEU A 42 -8.07 9.24 -15.70
CA LEU A 42 -7.71 10.42 -16.48
C LEU A 42 -8.75 10.72 -17.57
N ASP A 43 -9.27 9.68 -18.21
CA ASP A 43 -10.25 9.83 -19.30
C ASP A 43 -11.63 10.23 -18.78
N ASN A 44 -12.10 9.62 -17.68
CA ASN A 44 -13.46 9.84 -17.18
C ASN A 44 -13.61 11.00 -16.21
N LYS A 45 -12.52 11.49 -15.61
CA LYS A 45 -12.51 12.60 -14.64
C LYS A 45 -13.64 12.49 -13.60
N PRO A 46 -13.72 11.39 -12.85
CA PRO A 46 -14.83 11.13 -11.95
C PRO A 46 -14.89 12.19 -10.84
N THR A 47 -16.09 12.69 -10.56
CA THR A 47 -16.35 13.71 -9.52
C THR A 47 -16.87 13.13 -8.22
N ALA A 48 -17.35 11.89 -8.23
CA ALA A 48 -17.80 11.20 -7.03
C ALA A 48 -16.64 11.07 -6.03
N PRO A 49 -16.79 11.53 -4.76
CA PRO A 49 -15.66 11.63 -3.82
C PRO A 49 -14.89 10.33 -3.60
N GLY A 50 -15.60 9.20 -3.49
CA GLY A 50 -14.97 7.90 -3.31
C GLY A 50 -14.14 7.47 -4.51
N VAL A 51 -14.64 7.72 -5.73
CA VAL A 51 -13.93 7.38 -6.97
C VAL A 51 -12.74 8.33 -7.19
N ALA A 52 -12.92 9.63 -6.93
CA ALA A 52 -11.83 10.61 -6.98
C ALA A 52 -10.69 10.24 -6.01
N THR A 53 -11.03 9.79 -4.81
CA THR A 53 -10.06 9.30 -3.82
C THR A 53 -9.34 8.05 -4.32
N ALA A 54 -10.06 7.10 -4.93
CA ALA A 54 -9.44 5.93 -5.54
C ALA A 54 -8.47 6.31 -6.68
N CYS A 55 -8.83 7.29 -7.51
CA CYS A 55 -7.95 7.80 -8.57
C CYS A 55 -6.68 8.45 -8.03
N GLU A 56 -6.77 9.19 -6.93
CA GLU A 56 -5.58 9.74 -6.26
C GLU A 56 -4.70 8.65 -5.65
N ASN A 57 -5.27 7.56 -5.14
CA ASN A 57 -4.49 6.42 -4.66
C ASN A 57 -3.75 5.70 -5.80
N LEU A 58 -4.40 5.52 -6.96
CA LEU A 58 -3.76 4.97 -8.15
C LEU A 58 -2.59 5.86 -8.64
N ARG A 59 -2.79 7.19 -8.64
CA ARG A 59 -1.72 8.15 -8.97
C ARG A 59 -0.51 7.99 -8.04
N ARG A 60 -0.74 7.95 -6.73
CA ARG A 60 0.33 7.82 -5.73
C ARG A 60 1.11 6.52 -5.90
N GLU A 61 0.41 5.42 -6.13
CA GLU A 61 1.06 4.13 -6.37
C GLU A 61 1.88 4.15 -7.69
N CYS A 62 1.33 4.77 -8.74
CA CYS A 62 2.08 4.97 -9.98
C CYS A 62 3.39 5.74 -9.75
N GLU A 63 3.33 6.83 -8.97
CA GLU A 63 4.51 7.64 -8.63
C GLU A 63 5.51 6.86 -7.78
N ARG A 64 5.03 6.09 -6.79
CA ARG A 64 5.87 5.23 -5.95
C ARG A 64 6.65 4.22 -6.79
N ARG A 65 5.96 3.44 -7.65
CA ARG A 65 6.61 2.46 -8.53
C ARG A 65 7.57 3.09 -9.53
N LYS A 66 7.23 4.26 -10.06
CA LYS A 66 8.14 5.02 -10.93
C LYS A 66 9.43 5.38 -10.20
N GLN A 67 9.33 5.84 -8.95
CA GLN A 67 10.49 6.19 -8.12
C GLN A 67 11.33 4.97 -7.74
N GLU A 68 10.70 3.82 -7.45
CA GLU A 68 11.40 2.61 -7.02
C GLU A 68 12.01 1.80 -8.17
N LEU A 69 11.28 1.65 -9.28
CA LEU A 69 11.67 0.77 -10.38
C LEU A 69 12.38 1.51 -11.51
N GLY A 70 12.17 2.82 -11.64
CA GLY A 70 12.76 3.67 -12.69
C GLY A 70 12.24 3.41 -14.11
N SER A 71 11.84 2.18 -14.43
CA SER A 71 11.31 1.75 -15.73
C SER A 71 9.79 1.68 -15.80
N PHE A 72 9.11 1.77 -14.65
CA PHE A 72 7.65 1.73 -14.60
C PHE A 72 7.04 3.04 -15.11
N VAL A 73 6.16 2.92 -16.11
CA VAL A 73 5.52 4.06 -16.79
C VAL A 73 4.00 4.00 -16.60
N CYS A 74 3.46 4.97 -15.88
CA CYS A 74 2.04 5.33 -15.95
C CYS A 74 1.84 6.55 -16.85
N ARG A 75 0.62 6.71 -17.39
CA ARG A 75 0.22 7.91 -18.12
C ARG A 75 0.33 9.15 -17.22
N SER A 76 0.83 10.26 -17.75
CA SER A 76 0.88 11.53 -17.03
C SER A 76 -0.45 12.27 -17.10
N ARG A 77 -0.81 12.98 -16.01
CA ARG A 77 -2.00 13.83 -15.90
C ARG A 77 -2.01 14.95 -16.94
#